data_AF-A0A820K134-F1
#
_entry.id   AF-A0A820K134-F1
#
_cell.length_a   1.000
_cell.length_b   1.000
_cell.length_c   1.000
_cell.angle_alpha   90.00
_cell.angle_beta   90.00
_cell.angle_gamma   90.00
#
_symmetry.space_group_name_H-M   'P 1'
#
loop_
_entity.id
_entity.type
_entity.pdbx_description
1 polymer ?
#
loop_
_entity_poly.entity_id
_entity_poly.type
_entity_poly.pdbx_seq_one_letter_code
_entity_poly.pdbx_strand_id
1 'polypeptide(L)'
;MEGQSPTIYQDIVGLIEGCVQHESAVVLHVIPSSVDFSTSESIKICQKYDPRYERQIIAVSKIDKHDKGIAEKLQGIGSGSLCLPLGCVAVLNRKQEEIDAGVSFEEMRRREADFFRTNPAFTDVPQEYLGSQELIKKLVLIQQDRIRCTLPLVIEKVKEKIQTMREELKQIPSVILTETDTRIAFNEILRNYRRAVEQRVQGDYEIKSEKTGEKFNQHAREKWDDRIADHLKM
;
A
#
# COMPACT_ATOMS: atom_id res chain seq x y z
N MET A 1 27.99 9.07 -19.62
CA MET A 1 26.87 8.53 -18.81
C MET A 1 25.91 7.85 -19.77
N GLU A 2 26.30 6.68 -20.28
CA GLU A 2 25.52 5.93 -21.27
C GLU A 2 24.92 4.70 -20.59
N GLY A 3 23.61 4.48 -20.76
CA GLY A 3 22.96 3.23 -20.37
C GLY A 3 21.73 3.33 -19.47
N GLN A 4 21.34 4.51 -18.98
CA GLN A 4 20.09 4.66 -18.22
C GLN A 4 18.95 5.13 -19.13
N SER A 5 17.80 4.44 -19.04
CA SER A 5 16.57 4.83 -19.73
C SER A 5 16.17 6.25 -19.33
N PRO A 6 15.67 7.10 -20.26
CA PRO A 6 15.21 8.45 -19.94
C PRO A 6 14.06 8.47 -18.92
N THR A 7 13.37 7.34 -18.73
CA THR A 7 12.23 7.18 -17.80
C THR A 7 12.62 6.63 -16.43
N ILE A 8 13.91 6.32 -16.17
CA ILE A 8 14.32 5.55 -14.98
C ILE A 8 13.80 6.15 -13.66
N TYR A 9 13.76 7.48 -13.56
CA TYR A 9 13.21 8.16 -12.40
C TYR A 9 11.71 7.90 -12.23
N GLN A 10 10.92 8.01 -13.31
CA GLN A 10 9.49 7.72 -13.29
C GLN A 10 9.22 6.25 -12.95
N ASP A 11 10.05 5.34 -13.47
CA ASP A 11 9.95 3.91 -13.21
C ASP A 11 10.23 3.59 -11.72
N ILE A 12 11.25 4.24 -11.14
CA ILE A 12 11.56 4.11 -9.70
C ILE A 12 10.43 4.68 -8.84
N VAL A 13 9.91 5.87 -9.17
CA VAL A 13 8.80 6.47 -8.43
C VAL A 13 7.56 5.59 -8.52
N GLY A 14 7.22 5.08 -9.72
CA GLY A 14 6.10 4.18 -9.90
C GLY A 14 6.24 2.88 -9.10
N LEU A 15 7.45 2.33 -9.00
CA LEU A 15 7.72 1.17 -8.14
C LEU A 15 7.48 1.49 -6.66
N ILE A 16 7.97 2.64 -6.18
CA ILE A 16 7.76 3.08 -4.79
C ILE A 16 6.27 3.30 -4.52
N GLU A 17 5.57 4.01 -5.41
CA GLU A 17 4.13 4.27 -5.28
C GLU A 17 3.34 2.96 -5.26
N GLY A 18 3.69 1.97 -6.08
CA GLY A 18 3.08 0.64 -6.05
C GLY A 18 3.25 -0.09 -4.72
N CYS A 19 4.42 0.04 -4.07
CA CYS A 19 4.64 -0.54 -2.74
C CYS A 19 3.89 0.22 -1.63
N VAL A 20 3.95 1.56 -1.66
CA VAL A 20 3.43 2.42 -0.58
C VAL A 20 1.91 2.56 -0.65
N GLN A 21 1.28 2.38 -1.82
CA GLN A 21 -0.18 2.40 -1.96
C GLN A 21 -0.89 1.35 -1.08
N HIS A 22 -0.22 0.23 -0.77
CA HIS A 22 -0.77 -0.76 0.15
C HIS A 22 -0.76 -0.24 1.60
N GLU A 23 -1.94 -0.07 2.21
CA GLU A 23 -2.10 0.44 3.59
C GLU A 23 -1.34 -0.37 4.65
N SER A 24 -1.09 -1.65 4.40
CA SER A 24 -0.33 -2.53 5.30
C SER A 24 1.19 -2.35 5.20
N ALA A 25 1.69 -1.60 4.21
CA ALA A 25 3.11 -1.40 4.02
C ALA A 25 3.66 -0.42 5.06
N VAL A 26 4.79 -0.81 5.69
CA VAL A 26 5.57 0.04 6.58
C VAL A 26 6.75 0.59 5.79
N VAL A 27 6.98 1.89 5.86
CA VAL A 27 8.05 2.57 5.12
C VAL A 27 9.19 2.93 6.07
N LEU A 28 10.38 2.41 5.76
CA LEU A 28 11.62 2.76 6.45
C LEU A 28 12.41 3.74 5.58
N HIS A 29 12.46 5.00 5.98
CA HIS A 29 13.26 6.02 5.31
C HIS A 29 14.70 5.96 5.80
N VAL A 30 15.66 5.79 4.90
CA VAL A 30 17.09 5.90 5.25
C VAL A 30 17.57 7.28 4.83
N ILE A 31 17.81 8.16 5.81
CA ILE A 31 18.16 9.55 5.55
C ILE A 31 19.55 9.84 6.16
N PRO A 32 20.48 10.46 5.43
CA PRO A 32 21.74 10.92 6.02
C PRO A 32 21.48 12.03 7.05
N SER A 33 22.26 12.04 8.13
CA SER A 33 22.24 13.09 9.16
C SER A 33 22.30 14.52 8.59
N SER A 34 23.06 14.71 7.51
CA SER A 34 23.31 15.99 6.85
C SER A 34 22.11 16.55 6.08
N VAL A 35 21.03 15.78 5.88
CA VAL A 35 19.88 16.17 5.04
C VAL A 35 18.65 16.39 5.90
N ASP A 36 17.90 17.47 5.66
CA ASP A 36 16.64 17.76 6.35
C ASP A 36 15.56 16.71 6.05
N PHE A 37 14.94 16.18 7.10
CA PHE A 37 13.99 15.07 6.97
C PHE A 37 12.76 15.50 6.18
N SER A 38 12.20 16.67 6.47
CA SER A 38 11.02 17.21 5.79
C SER A 38 11.22 17.48 4.29
N THR A 39 12.47 17.65 3.83
CA THR A 39 12.77 17.92 2.42
C THR A 39 13.02 16.66 1.60
N SER A 40 13.20 15.52 2.26
CA SER A 40 13.48 14.23 1.65
C SER A 40 12.41 13.83 0.64
N GLU A 41 12.85 13.47 -0.55
CA GLU A 41 11.99 13.04 -1.65
C GLU A 41 11.15 11.81 -1.27
N SER A 42 11.77 10.85 -0.58
CA SER A 42 11.06 9.66 -0.10
C SER A 42 9.86 9.99 0.80
N ILE A 43 9.99 10.99 1.67
CA ILE A 43 8.90 11.45 2.55
C ILE A 43 7.82 12.15 1.73
N LYS A 44 8.19 13.00 0.77
CA LYS A 44 7.22 13.69 -0.11
C LYS A 44 6.39 12.73 -0.95
N ILE A 45 7.01 11.66 -1.47
CA ILE A 45 6.30 10.62 -2.22
C ILE A 45 5.31 9.89 -1.30
N CYS A 46 5.77 9.48 -0.11
CA CYS A 46 4.94 8.72 0.83
C CYS A 46 3.79 9.55 1.41
N GLN A 47 3.96 10.86 1.57
CA GLN A 47 2.93 11.76 2.10
C GLN A 47 1.62 11.75 1.29
N LYS A 48 1.68 11.43 -0.02
CA LYS A 48 0.48 11.27 -0.86
C LYS A 48 -0.43 10.11 -0.39
N TYR A 49 0.18 9.05 0.15
CA TYR A 49 -0.49 7.80 0.53
C TYR A 49 -0.54 7.58 2.05
N ASP A 50 0.19 8.39 2.81
CA ASP A 50 0.20 8.41 4.27
C ASP A 50 0.38 9.85 4.77
N PRO A 51 -0.68 10.68 4.70
CA PRO A 51 -0.61 12.11 5.07
C PRO A 51 -0.36 12.35 6.56
N ARG A 52 -0.62 11.33 7.39
CA ARG A 52 -0.47 11.39 8.86
C ARG A 52 0.82 10.73 9.34
N TYR A 53 1.62 10.17 8.44
CA TYR A 53 2.88 9.49 8.74
C TYR A 53 2.73 8.27 9.68
N GLU A 54 1.56 7.65 9.73
CA GLU A 54 1.23 6.60 10.71
C GLU A 54 2.05 5.31 10.50
N ARG A 55 2.63 5.13 9.31
CA ARG A 55 3.36 3.93 8.89
C ARG A 55 4.77 4.21 8.38
N GLN A 56 5.33 5.36 8.75
CA GLN A 56 6.66 5.81 8.36
C GLN A 56 7.60 5.91 9.56
N ILE A 57 8.81 5.36 9.43
CA ILE A 57 9.90 5.46 10.40
C ILE A 57 11.18 5.90 9.70
N ILE A 58 12.02 6.71 10.35
CA ILE A 58 13.30 7.15 9.78
C ILE A 58 14.48 6.44 10.47
N ALA A 59 15.37 5.85 9.69
CA ALA A 59 16.72 5.50 10.10
C ALA A 59 17.71 6.59 9.64
N VAL A 60 18.33 7.27 10.60
CA VAL A 60 19.29 8.33 10.35
C VAL A 60 20.69 7.73 10.25
N SER A 61 21.31 7.83 9.08
CA SER A 61 22.63 7.25 8.78
C SER A 61 23.73 8.32 8.68
N LYS A 62 24.99 7.89 8.56
CA LYS A 62 26.16 8.79 8.40
C LYS A 62 26.27 9.83 9.53
N ILE A 63 25.87 9.44 10.73
CA ILE A 63 25.87 10.30 11.92
C ILE A 63 27.28 10.70 12.37
N ASP A 64 28.30 9.98 11.91
CA ASP A 64 29.71 10.24 12.18
C ASP A 64 30.27 11.52 11.53
N LYS A 65 29.52 12.10 10.58
CA LYS A 65 29.94 13.29 9.82
C LYS A 65 29.25 14.57 10.26
N HIS A 66 28.28 14.50 11.16
CA HIS A 66 27.44 15.64 11.49
C HIS A 66 26.99 15.61 12.96
N ASP A 67 27.73 16.34 13.79
CA ASP A 67 27.52 16.33 15.25
C ASP A 67 26.66 17.50 15.76
N LYS A 68 26.42 18.54 14.94
CA LYS A 68 25.67 19.72 15.37
C LYS A 68 24.18 19.58 15.09
N GLY A 69 23.34 19.76 16.11
CA GLY A 69 21.88 19.81 15.96
C GLY A 69 21.21 18.44 15.77
N ILE A 70 21.97 17.35 15.81
CA ILE A 70 21.44 16.01 15.52
C ILE A 70 20.56 15.49 16.65
N ALA A 71 20.88 15.83 17.90
CA ALA A 71 20.11 15.45 19.07
C ALA A 71 18.69 16.02 19.01
N GLU A 72 18.57 17.31 18.70
CA GLU A 72 17.31 18.00 18.55
C GLU A 72 16.55 17.43 17.36
N LYS A 73 17.23 17.24 16.23
CA LYS A 73 16.64 16.70 15.01
C LYS A 73 16.05 15.30 15.18
N LEU A 74 16.72 14.43 15.94
CA LEU A 74 16.22 13.09 16.28
C LEU A 74 14.99 13.14 17.20
N GLN A 75 14.91 14.15 18.05
CA GLN A 75 13.77 14.33 18.96
C GLN A 75 12.59 15.06 18.30
N GLY A 76 12.70 15.40 17.00
CA GLY A 76 11.68 16.18 16.30
C GLY A 76 11.67 17.65 16.72
N ILE A 77 12.77 18.14 17.30
CA ILE A 77 12.94 19.49 17.80
C ILE A 77 13.88 20.24 16.85
N GLY A 78 13.49 21.45 16.41
CA GLY A 78 14.35 22.31 15.59
C GLY A 78 14.15 22.21 14.07
N SER A 79 14.89 23.04 13.34
CA SER A 79 14.78 23.19 11.88
C SER A 79 15.24 21.93 11.14
N GLY A 80 14.48 21.50 10.13
CA GLY A 80 14.83 20.33 9.31
C GLY A 80 14.51 18.98 9.97
N SER A 81 13.89 18.98 11.15
CA SER A 81 13.33 17.80 11.81
C SER A 81 11.94 17.44 11.27
N LEU A 82 11.48 16.22 11.55
CA LEU A 82 10.12 15.78 11.24
C LEU A 82 9.65 14.85 12.38
N CYS A 83 8.52 15.21 12.99
CA CYS A 83 7.92 14.40 14.05
C CYS A 83 7.06 13.30 13.41
N LEU A 84 7.54 12.05 13.49
CA LEU A 84 6.82 10.87 13.02
C LEU A 84 6.24 10.10 14.21
N PRO A 85 5.00 9.56 14.12
CA PRO A 85 4.43 8.69 15.16
C PRO A 85 5.30 7.48 15.52
N LEU A 86 5.97 6.86 14.53
CA LEU A 86 6.89 5.74 14.76
C LEU A 86 8.33 6.18 15.12
N GLY A 87 8.56 7.50 15.12
CA GLY A 87 9.82 8.13 15.48
C GLY A 87 10.93 7.97 14.45
N CYS A 88 12.16 8.20 14.91
CA CYS A 88 13.37 7.96 14.15
C CYS A 88 14.46 7.31 15.01
N VAL A 89 15.45 6.70 14.37
CA VAL A 89 16.57 6.05 15.07
C VAL A 89 17.88 6.36 14.34
N ALA A 90 18.88 6.84 15.06
CA ALA A 90 20.23 7.03 14.57
C ALA A 90 20.98 5.70 14.53
N VAL A 91 21.66 5.42 13.43
CA VAL A 91 22.45 4.20 13.24
C VAL A 91 23.85 4.52 12.72
N LEU A 92 24.84 3.81 13.27
CA LEU A 92 26.22 3.85 12.78
C LEU A 92 26.49 2.60 11.96
N ASN A 93 26.83 2.80 10.69
CA ASN A 93 27.14 1.72 9.75
C ASN A 93 28.63 1.69 9.42
N ARG A 94 29.09 0.55 8.89
CA ARG A 94 30.45 0.38 8.39
C ARG A 94 30.76 1.39 7.27
N LYS A 95 31.96 1.96 7.31
CA LYS A 95 32.56 2.74 6.22
C LYS A 95 33.09 1.80 5.14
N GLN A 96 33.35 2.34 3.95
CA GLN A 96 33.89 1.54 2.85
C GLN A 96 35.21 0.86 3.23
N GLU A 97 36.10 1.58 3.89
CA GLU A 97 37.38 1.06 4.41
C GLU A 97 37.18 -0.11 5.39
N GLU A 98 36.15 -0.06 6.24
CA GLU A 98 35.84 -1.11 7.21
C GLU A 98 35.21 -2.34 6.56
N ILE A 99 34.48 -2.15 5.45
CA ILE A 99 33.98 -3.24 4.62
C ILE A 99 35.15 -3.95 3.96
N ASP A 100 36.07 -3.19 3.36
CA ASP A 100 37.25 -3.72 2.66
C ASP A 100 38.20 -4.45 3.64
N ALA A 101 38.28 -3.98 4.89
CA ALA A 101 39.03 -4.62 5.98
C ALA A 101 38.31 -5.82 6.63
N GLY A 102 37.10 -6.17 6.21
CA GLY A 102 36.37 -7.34 6.72
C GLY A 102 35.86 -7.21 8.16
N VAL A 103 35.55 -5.99 8.63
CA VAL A 103 35.02 -5.78 9.98
C VAL A 103 33.68 -6.52 10.16
N SER A 104 33.61 -7.36 11.20
CA SER A 104 32.42 -8.16 11.50
C SER A 104 31.27 -7.28 12.01
N PHE A 105 30.04 -7.77 11.84
CA PHE A 105 28.85 -7.08 12.34
C PHE A 105 28.84 -6.95 13.87
N GLU A 106 29.38 -7.94 14.60
CA GLU A 106 29.48 -7.89 16.06
C GLU A 106 30.45 -6.83 16.56
N GLU A 107 31.58 -6.70 15.87
CA GLU A 107 32.55 -5.64 16.15
C GLU A 107 31.94 -4.27 15.85
N MET A 108 31.24 -4.13 14.72
CA MET A 108 30.55 -2.88 14.38
C MET A 108 29.50 -2.49 15.42
N ARG A 109 28.72 -3.46 15.93
CA ARG A 109 27.73 -3.20 16.99
C ARG A 109 28.36 -2.71 18.29
N ARG A 110 29.53 -3.25 18.67
CA ARG A 110 30.28 -2.77 19.85
C ARG A 110 30.76 -1.34 19.64
N ARG A 111 31.33 -1.04 18.46
CA ARG A 111 31.74 0.32 18.10
C ARG A 111 30.58 1.30 18.07
N GLU A 112 29.42 0.90 17.57
CA GLU A 112 28.21 1.71 17.58
C GLU A 112 27.78 2.07 19.00
N ALA A 113 27.73 1.08 19.90
CA ALA A 113 27.39 1.32 21.30
C ALA A 113 28.40 2.24 22.00
N ASP A 114 29.70 2.06 21.72
CA ASP A 114 30.75 2.90 22.27
C ASP A 114 30.69 4.32 21.70
N PHE A 115 30.41 4.49 20.40
CA PHE A 115 30.23 5.79 19.74
C PHE A 115 29.11 6.60 20.40
N PHE A 116 27.92 6.01 20.60
CA PHE A 116 26.81 6.70 21.24
C PHE A 116 27.07 7.03 22.72
N ARG A 117 27.83 6.20 23.44
CA ARG A 117 28.19 6.45 24.84
C ARG A 117 29.25 7.54 25.00
N THR A 118 30.14 7.71 24.02
CA THR A 118 31.30 8.59 24.13
C THR A 118 31.11 9.94 23.45
N ASN A 119 30.28 10.02 22.42
CA ASN A 119 30.09 11.26 21.67
C ASN A 119 29.14 12.21 22.42
N PRO A 120 29.59 13.42 22.80
CA PRO A 120 28.79 14.37 23.56
C PRO A 120 27.48 14.74 22.87
N ALA A 121 27.43 14.71 21.53
CA ALA A 121 26.25 15.05 20.74
C ALA A 121 25.04 14.13 20.96
N PHE A 122 25.23 12.95 21.55
CA PHE A 122 24.15 11.99 21.81
C PHE A 122 23.86 11.78 23.30
N THR A 123 24.56 12.48 24.20
CA THR A 123 24.42 12.31 25.66
C THR A 123 23.00 12.58 26.15
N ASP A 124 22.37 13.62 25.59
CA ASP A 124 21.02 14.05 25.97
C ASP A 124 19.92 13.38 25.13
N VAL A 125 20.28 12.45 24.23
CA VAL A 125 19.32 11.76 23.38
C VAL A 125 18.87 10.47 24.07
N PRO A 126 17.55 10.23 24.21
CA PRO A 126 17.06 9.01 24.82
C PRO A 126 17.51 7.76 24.06
N GLN A 127 17.82 6.70 24.79
CA GLN A 127 18.35 5.45 24.22
C GLN A 127 17.47 4.87 23.10
N GLU A 128 16.16 5.06 23.16
CA GLU A 128 15.21 4.57 22.14
C GLU A 128 15.41 5.16 20.74
N TYR A 129 16.15 6.27 20.61
CA TYR A 129 16.49 6.89 19.33
C TYR A 129 17.89 6.46 18.84
N LEU A 130 18.62 5.62 19.58
CA LEU A 130 20.03 5.35 19.32
C LEU A 130 20.32 3.86 19.09
N GLY A 131 20.95 3.56 17.96
CA GLY A 131 21.56 2.28 17.67
C GLY A 131 20.69 1.32 16.86
N SER A 132 21.39 0.46 16.12
CA SER A 132 20.79 -0.59 15.29
C SER A 132 19.92 -1.57 16.08
N GLN A 133 20.29 -1.87 17.33
CA GLN A 133 19.52 -2.77 18.20
C GLN A 133 18.14 -2.21 18.54
N GLU A 134 18.05 -0.91 18.83
CA GLU A 134 16.77 -0.26 19.11
C GLU A 134 15.93 -0.13 17.84
N LEU A 135 16.55 0.16 16.70
CA LEU A 135 15.86 0.12 15.41
C LEU A 135 15.24 -1.26 15.14
N ILE A 136 15.99 -2.35 15.35
CA ILE A 136 15.49 -3.71 15.16
C ILE A 136 14.30 -3.99 16.09
N LYS A 137 14.41 -3.66 17.39
CA LYS A 137 13.31 -3.84 18.34
C LYS A 137 12.06 -3.10 17.91
N LYS A 138 12.19 -1.82 17.52
CA LYS A 138 11.07 -1.01 17.02
C LYS A 138 10.45 -1.62 15.77
N LEU A 139 11.26 -2.02 14.79
CA LEU A 139 10.76 -2.65 13.55
C LEU A 139 10.00 -3.95 13.82
N VAL A 140 10.48 -4.77 14.76
CA VAL A 140 9.78 -6.01 15.16
C VAL A 140 8.41 -5.69 15.77
N LEU A 141 8.33 -4.72 16.68
CA LEU A 141 7.07 -4.32 17.30
C LEU A 141 6.08 -3.75 16.28
N ILE A 142 6.57 -2.87 15.39
CA ILE A 142 5.76 -2.29 14.32
C ILE A 142 5.23 -3.39 13.41
N GLN A 143 6.07 -4.33 12.96
CA GLN A 143 5.62 -5.43 12.10
C GLN A 143 4.61 -6.33 12.81
N GLN A 144 4.82 -6.66 14.08
CA GLN A 144 3.89 -7.49 14.86
C GLN A 144 2.51 -6.83 14.97
N ASP A 145 2.47 -5.53 15.29
CA ASP A 145 1.23 -4.77 15.37
C ASP A 145 0.51 -4.71 14.01
N ARG A 146 1.25 -4.44 12.93
CA ARG A 146 0.68 -4.40 11.57
C ARG A 146 0.14 -5.75 11.12
N ILE A 147 0.85 -6.85 11.39
CA ILE A 147 0.36 -8.21 11.09
C ILE A 147 -0.93 -8.47 11.86
N ARG A 148 -0.98 -8.14 13.16
CA ARG A 148 -2.16 -8.35 14.01
C ARG A 148 -3.39 -7.60 13.47
N CYS A 149 -3.23 -6.36 13.02
CA CYS A 149 -4.32 -5.55 12.49
C CYS A 149 -4.73 -5.96 11.07
N THR A 150 -3.78 -6.39 10.23
CA THR A 150 -4.03 -6.66 8.80
C THR A 150 -4.51 -8.08 8.54
N LEU A 151 -4.06 -9.07 9.32
CA LEU A 151 -4.35 -10.48 9.07
C LEU A 151 -5.85 -10.82 9.03
N PRO A 152 -6.71 -10.29 9.93
CA PRO A 152 -8.16 -10.53 9.85
C PRO A 152 -8.78 -10.04 8.54
N LEU A 153 -8.39 -8.85 8.07
CA LEU A 153 -8.86 -8.27 6.82
C LEU A 153 -8.42 -9.09 5.61
N VAL A 154 -7.20 -9.65 5.64
CA VAL A 154 -6.71 -10.55 4.59
C VAL A 154 -7.53 -11.83 4.55
N ILE A 155 -7.83 -12.42 5.71
CA ILE A 155 -8.67 -13.62 5.80
C ILE A 155 -10.07 -13.36 5.21
N GLU A 156 -10.67 -12.21 5.54
CA GLU A 156 -11.96 -11.79 4.99
C GLU A 156 -11.91 -11.65 3.47
N LYS A 157 -10.96 -10.86 2.94
CA LYS A 157 -10.77 -10.69 1.49
C LYS A 157 -10.53 -12.01 0.75
N VAL A 158 -9.82 -12.96 1.36
CA VAL A 158 -9.60 -14.29 0.78
C VAL A 158 -10.90 -15.09 0.75
N LYS A 159 -11.70 -15.05 1.82
CA LYS A 159 -13.00 -15.73 1.87
C LYS A 159 -13.97 -15.17 0.83
N GLU A 160 -14.03 -13.84 0.69
CA GLU A 160 -14.81 -13.17 -0.34
C GLU A 160 -14.39 -13.62 -1.73
N LYS A 161 -13.09 -13.56 -2.05
CA LYS A 161 -12.57 -14.02 -3.34
C LYS A 161 -12.89 -15.49 -3.62
N ILE A 162 -12.78 -16.37 -2.64
CA ILE A 162 -13.15 -17.78 -2.78
C ILE A 162 -14.64 -17.91 -3.10
N GLN A 163 -15.50 -17.15 -2.43
CA GLN A 163 -16.93 -17.19 -2.66
C GLN A 163 -17.27 -16.71 -4.08
N THR A 164 -16.72 -15.58 -4.51
CA THR A 164 -16.89 -15.07 -5.88
C THR A 164 -16.40 -16.07 -6.92
N MET A 165 -15.20 -16.63 -6.77
CA MET A 165 -14.68 -17.63 -7.70
C MET A 165 -15.54 -18.90 -7.73
N ARG A 166 -16.11 -19.32 -6.59
CA ARG A 166 -17.04 -20.46 -6.55
C ARG A 166 -18.35 -20.15 -7.27
N GLU A 167 -18.85 -18.93 -7.17
CA GLU A 167 -20.04 -18.49 -7.91
C GLU A 167 -19.78 -18.43 -9.42
N GLU A 168 -18.63 -17.87 -9.82
CA GLU A 168 -18.18 -17.86 -11.21
C GLU A 168 -18.02 -19.28 -11.76
N LEU A 169 -17.40 -20.18 -10.98
CA LEU A 169 -17.21 -21.58 -11.38
C LEU A 169 -18.55 -22.30 -11.59
N LYS A 170 -19.59 -21.99 -10.82
CA LYS A 170 -20.93 -22.55 -11.03
C LYS A 170 -21.59 -22.10 -12.33
N GLN A 171 -21.20 -20.93 -12.86
CA GLN A 171 -21.68 -20.45 -14.15
C GLN A 171 -20.95 -21.10 -15.33
N ILE A 172 -19.76 -21.67 -15.10
CA ILE A 172 -19.01 -22.36 -16.12
C ILE A 172 -19.64 -23.75 -16.35
N PRO A 173 -20.04 -24.09 -17.58
CA PRO A 173 -20.60 -25.40 -17.90
C PRO A 173 -19.61 -26.52 -17.56
N SER A 174 -20.14 -27.66 -17.11
CA SER A 174 -19.32 -28.86 -16.88
C SER A 174 -18.61 -29.30 -18.16
N VAL A 175 -17.37 -29.77 -18.02
CA VAL A 175 -16.61 -30.31 -19.15
C VAL A 175 -17.35 -31.52 -19.72
N ILE A 176 -17.64 -31.46 -21.02
CA ILE A 176 -18.31 -32.54 -21.76
C ILE A 176 -17.23 -33.54 -22.21
N LEU A 177 -17.19 -34.71 -21.59
CA LEU A 177 -16.18 -35.74 -21.89
C LEU A 177 -16.78 -36.98 -22.55
N THR A 178 -18.08 -37.23 -22.35
CA THR A 178 -18.77 -38.41 -22.89
C THR A 178 -19.99 -38.02 -23.72
N GLU A 179 -20.45 -38.94 -24.59
CA GLU A 179 -21.68 -38.74 -25.37
C GLU A 179 -22.92 -38.56 -24.48
N THR A 180 -22.92 -39.18 -23.30
CA THR A 180 -23.96 -39.01 -22.28
C THR A 180 -23.95 -37.59 -21.71
N ASP A 181 -22.77 -37.04 -21.42
CA ASP A 181 -22.63 -35.64 -20.96
C ASP A 181 -23.10 -34.65 -22.02
N THR A 182 -22.78 -34.91 -23.30
CA THR A 182 -23.25 -34.08 -24.43
C THR A 182 -24.77 -34.06 -24.49
N ARG A 183 -25.42 -35.21 -24.34
CA ARG A 183 -26.89 -35.32 -24.33
C ARG A 183 -27.51 -34.62 -23.13
N ILE A 184 -26.90 -34.69 -21.96
CA ILE A 184 -27.39 -33.99 -20.75
C ILE A 184 -27.29 -32.47 -20.94
N ALA A 185 -26.12 -31.97 -21.34
CA ALA A 185 -25.88 -30.55 -21.58
C ALA A 185 -26.80 -29.99 -22.68
N PHE A 186 -26.99 -30.72 -23.79
CA PHE A 186 -27.87 -30.31 -24.88
C PHE A 186 -29.33 -30.19 -24.44
N ASN A 187 -29.83 -31.16 -23.66
CA ASN A 187 -31.19 -31.12 -23.13
C ASN A 187 -31.38 -29.98 -22.12
N GLU A 188 -30.35 -29.66 -21.33
CA GLU A 188 -30.37 -28.53 -20.40
C GLU A 188 -30.45 -27.19 -21.12
N ILE A 189 -29.66 -27.01 -22.19
CA ILE A 189 -29.73 -25.83 -23.07
C ILE A 189 -31.11 -25.70 -23.70
N LEU A 190 -31.68 -26.79 -24.23
CA LEU A 190 -33.03 -26.78 -24.81
C LEU A 190 -34.11 -26.43 -23.79
N ARG A 191 -34.02 -26.93 -22.56
CA ARG A 191 -34.94 -26.57 -21.47
C ARG A 191 -34.84 -25.10 -21.10
N ASN A 192 -33.61 -24.57 -21.00
CA ASN A 192 -33.38 -23.16 -20.70
C ASN A 192 -33.94 -22.25 -21.82
N TYR A 193 -33.72 -22.61 -23.09
CA TYR A 193 -34.29 -21.89 -24.23
C TYR A 193 -35.82 -21.90 -24.21
N ARG A 194 -36.44 -23.09 -24.03
CA ARG A 194 -37.89 -23.22 -23.96
C ARG A 194 -38.49 -22.39 -22.83
N ARG A 195 -37.91 -22.44 -21.62
CA ARG A 195 -38.34 -21.63 -20.48
C ARG A 195 -38.25 -20.13 -20.78
N ALA A 196 -37.17 -19.68 -21.42
CA ALA A 196 -36.98 -18.29 -21.78
C ALA A 196 -37.95 -17.81 -22.88
N VAL A 197 -38.46 -18.71 -23.73
CA VAL A 197 -39.52 -18.40 -24.70
C VAL A 197 -40.89 -18.35 -24.01
N GLU A 198 -41.20 -19.33 -23.15
CA GLU A 198 -42.45 -19.37 -22.39
C GLU A 198 -42.63 -18.11 -21.51
N GLN A 199 -41.56 -17.68 -20.81
CA GLN A 199 -41.55 -16.43 -20.03
C GLN A 199 -41.84 -15.20 -20.90
N ARG A 200 -41.25 -15.12 -22.10
CA ARG A 200 -41.48 -14.01 -23.04
C ARG A 200 -42.91 -13.99 -23.57
N VAL A 201 -43.50 -15.15 -23.84
CA VAL A 201 -44.88 -15.28 -24.32
C VAL A 201 -45.89 -14.91 -23.22
N GLN A 202 -45.56 -15.20 -21.95
CA GLN A 202 -46.39 -14.87 -20.79
C GLN A 202 -46.24 -13.41 -20.31
N GLY A 203 -45.25 -12.67 -20.85
CA GLY A 203 -45.00 -11.27 -20.47
C GLY A 203 -44.20 -11.11 -19.17
N ASP A 204 -43.63 -12.19 -18.63
CA ASP A 204 -42.75 -12.15 -17.45
C ASP A 204 -41.33 -11.77 -17.88
N TYR A 205 -41.04 -10.47 -17.83
CA TYR A 205 -39.70 -9.93 -18.09
C TYR A 205 -38.87 -9.94 -16.80
N GLU A 206 -37.74 -10.66 -16.77
CA GLU A 206 -36.65 -10.30 -15.85
C GLU A 206 -36.02 -9.00 -16.34
N ILE A 207 -36.48 -7.85 -15.81
CA ILE A 207 -35.75 -6.59 -15.95
C ILE A 207 -34.54 -6.69 -15.03
N LYS A 208 -33.42 -7.19 -15.54
CA LYS A 208 -32.13 -7.01 -14.88
C LYS A 208 -31.77 -5.53 -15.01
N SER A 209 -32.16 -4.71 -14.04
CA SER A 209 -31.54 -3.40 -13.89
C SER A 209 -30.09 -3.66 -13.53
N GLU A 210 -29.19 -3.56 -14.49
CA GLU A 210 -27.79 -3.37 -14.19
C GLU A 210 -27.69 -2.21 -13.20
N LYS A 211 -27.10 -2.48 -12.04
CA LYS A 211 -26.80 -1.47 -11.03
C LYS A 211 -25.78 -0.50 -11.62
N THR A 212 -26.23 0.48 -12.40
CA THR A 212 -25.51 1.74 -12.58
C THR A 212 -25.93 2.63 -11.42
N GLY A 213 -25.26 2.45 -10.28
CA GLY A 213 -25.33 3.36 -9.16
C GLY A 213 -24.62 4.67 -9.46
N GLU A 214 -25.08 5.43 -10.46
CA GLU A 214 -24.72 6.84 -10.63
C GLU A 214 -25.95 7.62 -11.12
N LYS A 215 -26.57 8.30 -10.15
CA LYS A 215 -27.43 9.49 -10.30
C LYS A 215 -28.28 9.51 -11.57
N PHE A 216 -29.45 8.86 -11.53
CA PHE A 216 -30.53 9.19 -12.46
C PHE A 216 -30.92 10.65 -12.21
N ASN A 217 -30.40 11.50 -13.10
CA ASN A 217 -30.33 12.93 -12.97
C ASN A 217 -31.76 13.52 -13.00
N GLN A 218 -32.10 14.30 -11.97
CA GLN A 218 -33.38 14.98 -11.79
C GLN A 218 -33.75 15.88 -12.99
N HIS A 219 -32.75 16.23 -13.80
CA HIS A 219 -32.86 17.01 -15.03
C HIS A 219 -33.52 16.26 -16.23
N ALA A 220 -33.62 14.93 -16.18
CA ALA A 220 -34.30 14.17 -17.23
C ALA A 220 -35.82 14.21 -17.09
N ARG A 221 -36.39 14.55 -15.92
CA ARG A 221 -37.85 14.61 -15.75
C ARG A 221 -38.48 15.84 -16.43
N GLU A 222 -37.83 17.00 -16.31
CA GLU A 222 -38.34 18.25 -16.91
C GLU A 222 -38.42 18.17 -18.44
N LYS A 223 -37.53 17.40 -19.08
CA LYS A 223 -37.47 17.30 -20.55
C LYS A 223 -38.51 16.37 -21.17
N TRP A 224 -39.15 15.52 -20.37
CA TRP A 224 -40.15 14.55 -20.87
C TRP A 224 -41.57 15.12 -20.81
N ASP A 225 -41.85 15.99 -19.84
CA ASP A 225 -43.17 16.62 -19.70
C ASP A 225 -43.48 17.61 -20.85
N ASP A 226 -42.47 18.32 -21.36
CA ASP A 226 -42.64 19.25 -22.49
C ASP A 226 -42.96 18.55 -23.83
N ARG A 227 -42.39 17.35 -24.07
CA ARG A 227 -42.60 16.62 -25.34
C ARG A 227 -43.98 16.00 -25.47
N ILE A 228 -44.64 15.71 -24.35
CA ILE A 228 -46.01 15.18 -24.32
C ILE A 228 -47.02 16.32 -24.52
N ALA A 229 -46.74 17.51 -23.97
CA ALA A 229 -47.59 18.68 -24.13
C ALA A 229 -47.66 19.17 -25.60
N ASP A 230 -46.56 19.06 -26.36
CA ASP A 230 -46.52 19.47 -27.77
C ASP A 230 -47.25 18.51 -28.73
N HIS A 231 -47.50 17.27 -28.33
CA HIS A 231 -48.25 16.30 -29.17
C HIS A 231 -49.76 16.28 -28.91
N LEU A 232 -50.25 17.05 -27.93
CA LEU A 232 -51.68 17.11 -27.55
C LEU A 232 -52.36 18.44 -27.90
N LYS A 233 -51.70 19.33 -28.64
CA LYS A 233 -52.34 20.52 -29.24
C LYS A 233 -52.61 20.29 -30.72
N MET A 234 -53.71 19.60 -31.01
CA MET A 234 -54.54 19.78 -32.19
C MET A 234 -55.95 20.14 -31.74
#